data_AF-A0A7J6MN29-F1
#
_entry.id   AF-A0A7J6MN29-F1
#
_cell.length_a   1.000
_cell.length_b   1.000
_cell.length_c   1.000
_cell.angle_alpha   90.00
_cell.angle_beta   90.00
_cell.angle_gamma   90.00
#
_symmetry.space_group_name_H-M   'P 1'
#
loop_
_entity.id
_entity.type
_entity.pdbx_description
1 polymer ?
#
loop_
_entity_poly.entity_id
_entity_poly.type
_entity_poly.pdbx_seq_one_letter_code
_entity_poly.pdbx_strand_id
1 'polypeptide(L)'
;MTLSPDDSRSSFETFSVAELEIIVTRLDRSISDLRRMNNEEEAQRELLTAENKKLNEALATLIARANELSIQWTPLPKVEGDTGLSALRRSIDQSVRRWMGTYIGDRPVAKVSKNIGELRPRHPTVVPPPPHDDSSVTYYGRDRLERSEAPWGILPRYQISDAGNPGRTCIVKKETERSTKSSSRSQSGGAVQQAISKQCEVESDDEVEEGVLVSIPLRLNNGGIDTLRLFACEAPKDAAKRFCQKNTLENRLVKPLAARLEELEDNATTLPLHLIEPQDLAGLLDDH
;
A
#
# COMPACT_ATOMS: atom_id res chain seq x y z
N MET A 1 37.16 38.97 8.46
CA MET A 1 37.16 37.54 8.83
C MET A 1 37.30 36.74 7.55
N THR A 2 38.53 36.37 7.23
CA THR A 2 38.91 35.55 6.07
C THR A 2 38.79 34.09 6.49
N LEU A 3 37.83 33.36 5.93
CA LEU A 3 37.73 31.91 6.12
C LEU A 3 38.88 31.25 5.34
N SER A 4 39.75 30.55 6.07
CA SER A 4 40.91 29.85 5.52
C SER A 4 40.42 28.66 4.69
N PRO A 5 40.75 28.56 3.39
CA PRO A 5 40.25 27.50 2.50
C PRO A 5 40.95 26.14 2.66
N ASP A 6 41.90 25.99 3.60
CA ASP A 6 42.82 24.84 3.61
C ASP A 6 42.41 23.63 4.48
N ASP A 7 41.34 23.70 5.29
CA ASP A 7 41.01 22.61 6.24
C ASP A 7 40.14 21.46 5.68
N SER A 8 39.78 21.47 4.39
CA SER A 8 38.89 20.45 3.79
C SER A 8 39.60 19.36 2.98
N ARG A 9 40.94 19.36 2.93
CA ARG A 9 41.73 18.38 2.15
C ARG A 9 42.21 17.16 2.93
N SER A 10 41.87 17.02 4.21
CA SER A 10 42.57 16.12 5.14
C SER A 10 42.00 14.70 5.30
N SER A 11 41.02 14.25 4.53
CA SER A 11 40.45 12.90 4.74
C SER A 11 40.17 12.12 3.46
N PHE A 12 41.03 12.29 2.45
CA PHE A 12 41.15 11.25 1.44
C PHE A 12 42.09 10.19 2.01
N GLU A 13 41.54 9.25 2.76
CA GLU A 13 42.21 7.98 3.02
C GLU A 13 42.59 7.40 1.66
N THR A 14 43.89 7.33 1.40
CA THR A 14 44.41 6.77 0.16
C THR A 14 44.16 5.27 0.19
N PHE A 15 43.13 4.81 -0.52
CA PHE A 15 42.92 3.40 -0.76
C PHE A 15 44.16 2.78 -1.41
N SER A 16 44.54 1.59 -0.94
CA SER A 16 45.57 0.82 -1.60
C SER A 16 45.10 0.38 -3.00
N VAL A 17 46.05 0.16 -3.92
CA VAL A 17 45.74 -0.30 -5.28
C VAL A 17 44.95 -1.61 -5.26
N ALA A 18 45.25 -2.52 -4.32
CA ALA A 18 44.53 -3.78 -4.16
C ALA A 18 43.06 -3.58 -3.75
N GLU A 19 42.77 -2.63 -2.85
CA GLU A 19 41.39 -2.30 -2.47
C GLU A 19 40.61 -1.71 -3.64
N LEU A 20 41.25 -0.86 -4.45
CA LEU A 20 40.63 -0.32 -5.67
C LEU A 20 40.29 -1.42 -6.66
N GLU A 21 41.16 -2.42 -6.87
CA GLU A 21 40.87 -3.57 -7.73
C GLU A 21 39.66 -4.39 -7.22
N ILE A 22 39.56 -4.60 -5.91
CA ILE A 22 38.40 -5.27 -5.31
C ILE A 22 37.12 -4.47 -5.52
N ILE A 23 37.17 -3.15 -5.33
CA ILE A 23 36.02 -2.27 -5.56
C ILE A 23 35.59 -2.30 -7.03
N VAL A 24 36.54 -2.24 -7.97
CA VAL A 24 36.25 -2.30 -9.41
C VAL A 24 35.57 -3.62 -9.78
N THR A 25 36.11 -4.76 -9.33
CA THR A 25 35.49 -6.06 -9.62
C THR A 25 34.10 -6.21 -9.00
N ARG A 26 33.86 -5.63 -7.82
CA ARG A 26 32.52 -5.59 -7.21
C ARG A 26 31.56 -4.73 -8.02
N LEU A 27 32.00 -3.56 -8.48
CA LEU A 27 31.22 -2.66 -9.33
C LEU A 27 30.90 -3.32 -10.68
N ASP A 28 31.85 -4.01 -11.30
CA ASP A 28 31.63 -4.72 -12.56
C ASP A 28 30.59 -5.85 -12.43
N ARG A 29 30.61 -6.58 -11.31
CA ARG A 29 29.57 -7.57 -10.99
C ARG A 29 28.21 -6.90 -10.82
N SER A 30 28.14 -5.83 -10.02
CA SER A 30 26.89 -5.08 -9.82
C SER A 30 26.34 -4.52 -11.13
N ILE A 31 27.18 -3.98 -12.01
CA ILE A 31 26.78 -3.49 -13.35
C ILE A 31 26.25 -4.66 -14.20
N SER A 32 26.90 -5.81 -14.15
CA SER A 32 26.48 -7.00 -14.88
C SER A 32 25.12 -7.52 -14.40
N ASP A 33 24.90 -7.55 -13.09
CA ASP A 33 23.63 -7.96 -12.48
C ASP A 33 22.49 -6.99 -12.82
N LEU A 34 22.75 -5.68 -12.75
CA LEU A 34 21.78 -4.65 -13.13
C LEU A 34 21.41 -4.75 -14.63
N ARG A 35 22.38 -5.02 -15.50
CA ARG A 35 22.12 -5.25 -16.92
C ARG A 35 21.27 -6.49 -17.15
N ARG A 36 21.54 -7.59 -16.42
CA ARG A 36 20.73 -8.80 -16.50
C ARG A 36 19.27 -8.52 -16.10
N MET A 37 19.05 -7.86 -14.97
CA MET A 37 17.70 -7.51 -14.51
C MET A 37 16.99 -6.59 -15.51
N ASN A 38 17.67 -5.59 -16.07
CA ASN A 38 17.08 -4.71 -17.08
C ASN A 38 16.66 -5.49 -18.35
N ASN A 39 17.48 -6.43 -18.81
CA ASN A 39 17.12 -7.28 -19.95
C ASN A 39 15.91 -8.19 -19.65
N GLU A 40 15.82 -8.71 -18.42
CA GLU A 40 14.66 -9.50 -17.97
C GLU A 40 13.38 -8.66 -17.94
N GLU A 41 13.45 -7.42 -17.43
CA GLU A 41 12.32 -6.48 -17.47
C GLU A 41 11.91 -6.11 -18.89
N GLU A 42 12.86 -5.87 -19.79
CA GLU A 42 12.57 -5.58 -21.21
C GLU A 42 11.84 -6.76 -21.86
N ALA A 43 12.29 -8.00 -21.62
CA ALA A 43 11.62 -9.20 -22.11
C ALA A 43 10.19 -9.35 -21.56
N GLN A 44 9.97 -9.03 -20.28
CA GLN A 44 8.62 -9.03 -19.68
C GLN A 44 7.71 -7.96 -20.30
N ARG A 45 8.23 -6.75 -20.56
CA ARG A 45 7.48 -5.69 -21.24
C ARG A 45 7.08 -6.12 -22.65
N GLU A 46 7.99 -6.74 -23.40
CA GLU A 46 7.67 -7.27 -24.73
C GLU A 46 6.56 -8.32 -24.67
N LEU A 47 6.62 -9.27 -23.74
CA LEU A 47 5.55 -10.26 -23.54
C LEU A 47 4.20 -9.61 -23.22
N LEU A 48 4.17 -8.65 -22.30
CA LEU A 48 2.94 -7.94 -21.93
C LEU A 48 2.38 -7.12 -23.10
N THR A 49 3.22 -6.49 -23.91
CA THR A 49 2.74 -5.77 -25.10
C THR A 49 2.17 -6.71 -26.16
N ALA A 50 2.78 -7.89 -26.35
CA ALA A 50 2.28 -8.91 -27.26
C ALA A 50 0.94 -9.49 -26.79
N GLU A 51 0.78 -9.76 -25.49
CA GLU A 51 -0.47 -10.22 -24.91
C GLU A 51 -1.58 -9.16 -25.00
N ASN A 52 -1.28 -7.91 -24.66
CA ASN A 52 -2.22 -6.80 -24.81
C ASN A 52 -2.68 -6.65 -26.27
N LYS A 53 -1.77 -6.80 -27.23
CA LYS A 53 -2.12 -6.79 -28.65
C LYS A 53 -3.09 -7.93 -28.99
N LYS A 54 -2.82 -9.15 -28.53
CA LYS A 54 -3.68 -10.32 -28.73
C LYS A 54 -5.06 -10.14 -28.10
N LEU A 55 -5.13 -9.58 -26.89
CA LEU A 55 -6.40 -9.28 -26.22
C LEU A 55 -7.21 -8.21 -26.96
N ASN A 56 -6.55 -7.16 -27.47
CA ASN A 56 -7.21 -6.13 -28.27
C ASN A 56 -7.75 -6.70 -29.60
N GLU A 57 -6.99 -7.58 -30.27
CA GLU A 57 -7.46 -8.29 -31.46
C GLU A 57 -8.67 -9.17 -31.13
N ALA A 58 -8.63 -9.95 -30.04
CA ALA A 58 -9.75 -10.77 -29.60
C ALA A 58 -10.99 -9.92 -29.29
N LEU A 59 -10.83 -8.80 -28.57
CA LEU A 59 -11.90 -7.86 -28.27
C LEU A 59 -12.51 -7.27 -29.55
N ALA A 60 -11.68 -6.88 -30.52
CA ALA A 60 -12.16 -6.39 -31.82
C ALA A 60 -13.00 -7.44 -32.56
N THR A 61 -12.60 -8.72 -32.53
CA THR A 61 -13.40 -9.80 -33.14
C THR A 61 -14.74 -10.02 -32.43
N LEU A 62 -14.76 -9.91 -31.09
CA LEU A 62 -15.99 -10.01 -30.31
C LEU A 62 -16.96 -8.86 -30.61
N ILE A 63 -16.45 -7.63 -30.71
CA ILE A 63 -17.26 -6.46 -31.10
C ILE A 63 -17.83 -6.65 -32.51
N ALA A 64 -17.01 -7.08 -33.47
CA ALA A 64 -17.47 -7.34 -34.83
C ALA A 64 -18.61 -8.37 -34.86
N ARG A 65 -18.45 -9.50 -34.16
CA ARG A 65 -19.49 -10.54 -34.05
C ARG A 65 -20.73 -10.08 -33.30
N ALA A 66 -20.59 -9.24 -32.27
CA ALA A 66 -21.72 -8.66 -31.55
C ALA A 66 -22.55 -7.73 -32.45
N ASN A 67 -21.87 -6.94 -33.29
CA ASN A 67 -22.53 -6.08 -34.28
C ASN A 67 -23.26 -6.89 -35.35
N GLU A 68 -22.70 -8.02 -35.81
CA GLU A 68 -23.39 -8.95 -36.73
C GLU A 68 -24.68 -9.51 -36.13
N LEU A 69 -24.69 -9.77 -34.82
CA LEU A 69 -25.86 -10.28 -34.11
C LEU A 69 -26.95 -9.22 -33.87
N SER A 70 -26.77 -7.97 -34.33
CA SER A 70 -27.70 -6.85 -34.12
C SER A 70 -28.11 -6.68 -32.65
N ILE A 71 -27.27 -7.14 -31.72
CA ILE A 71 -27.42 -6.78 -30.32
C ILE A 71 -27.05 -5.30 -30.30
N GLN A 72 -28.04 -4.42 -30.18
CA GLN A 72 -27.80 -2.98 -30.09
C GLN A 72 -26.99 -2.72 -28.81
N TRP A 73 -25.67 -2.71 -28.94
CA TRP A 73 -24.79 -2.20 -27.92
C TRP A 73 -24.98 -0.69 -27.91
N THR A 74 -25.72 -0.19 -26.92
CA THR A 74 -25.74 1.24 -26.63
C THR A 74 -24.30 1.65 -26.32
N PRO A 75 -23.66 2.48 -27.15
CA PRO A 75 -22.28 2.87 -26.94
C PRO A 75 -22.18 3.54 -25.57
N LEU A 76 -21.25 3.07 -24.74
CA LEU A 76 -20.92 3.71 -23.48
C LEU A 76 -20.59 5.19 -23.76
N PRO A 77 -21.16 6.13 -22.99
CA PRO A 77 -20.91 7.55 -23.21
C PRO A 77 -19.39 7.79 -23.15
N LYS A 78 -18.84 8.48 -24.16
CA LYS A 78 -17.45 8.92 -24.14
C LYS A 78 -17.29 9.86 -22.94
N VAL A 79 -16.64 9.38 -21.89
CA VAL A 79 -16.37 10.20 -20.71
C VAL A 79 -15.02 10.88 -20.93
N GLU A 80 -15.04 12.11 -21.42
CA GLU A 80 -13.85 12.95 -21.52
C GLU A 80 -13.49 13.50 -20.13
N GLY A 81 -12.37 13.03 -19.57
CA GLY A 81 -11.78 13.51 -18.31
C GLY A 81 -11.29 12.39 -17.39
N ASP A 82 -10.23 12.64 -16.61
CA ASP A 82 -9.66 11.68 -15.65
C ASP A 82 -10.62 11.29 -14.50
N THR A 83 -11.65 12.10 -14.27
CA THR A 83 -12.80 11.73 -13.41
C THR A 83 -13.72 10.70 -14.05
N GLY A 84 -13.59 10.45 -15.35
CA GLY A 84 -14.45 9.57 -16.12
C GLY A 84 -14.20 8.09 -15.86
N LEU A 85 -12.96 7.68 -15.63
CA LEU A 85 -12.63 6.28 -15.32
C LEU A 85 -13.20 5.86 -13.96
N SER A 86 -13.18 6.75 -12.97
CA SER A 86 -13.78 6.46 -11.65
C SER A 86 -15.31 6.45 -11.69
N ALA A 87 -15.94 7.32 -12.50
CA ALA A 87 -17.38 7.29 -12.74
C ALA A 87 -17.82 6.05 -13.53
N LEU A 88 -17.06 5.66 -14.57
CA LEU A 88 -17.28 4.45 -15.35
C LEU A 88 -17.14 3.21 -14.47
N ARG A 89 -16.09 3.13 -13.63
CA ARG A 89 -15.87 2.02 -12.71
C ARG A 89 -17.03 1.89 -11.72
N ARG A 90 -17.50 3.00 -11.13
CA ARG A 90 -18.70 2.99 -10.26
C ARG A 90 -19.96 2.54 -11.02
N SER A 91 -20.14 2.96 -12.27
CA SER A 91 -21.30 2.58 -13.08
C SER A 91 -21.28 1.10 -13.49
N ILE A 92 -20.10 0.57 -13.80
CA ILE A 92 -19.90 -0.86 -14.09
C ILE A 92 -20.13 -1.66 -12.81
N ASP A 93 -19.53 -1.27 -11.69
CA ASP A 93 -19.73 -1.93 -10.40
C ASP A 93 -21.19 -1.92 -9.96
N GLN A 94 -21.92 -0.82 -10.18
CA GLN A 94 -23.35 -0.74 -9.89
C GLN A 94 -24.17 -1.65 -10.82
N SER A 95 -23.84 -1.68 -12.10
CA SER A 95 -24.52 -2.56 -13.07
C SER A 95 -24.26 -4.05 -12.75
N VAL A 96 -23.02 -4.41 -12.46
CA VAL A 96 -22.61 -5.76 -12.06
C VAL A 96 -23.25 -6.14 -10.72
N ARG A 97 -23.26 -5.26 -9.71
CA ARG A 97 -23.98 -5.51 -8.45
C ARG A 97 -25.48 -5.62 -8.64
N ARG A 98 -26.09 -4.87 -9.57
CA ARG A 98 -27.52 -4.99 -9.86
C ARG A 98 -27.83 -6.33 -10.51
N TRP A 99 -26.98 -6.78 -11.43
CA TRP A 99 -27.10 -8.05 -12.13
C TRP A 99 -26.83 -9.24 -11.21
N MET A 100 -25.77 -9.17 -10.39
CA MET A 100 -25.42 -10.22 -9.42
C MET A 100 -26.29 -10.18 -8.15
N GLY A 101 -26.74 -9.01 -7.72
CA GLY A 101 -27.65 -8.83 -6.58
C GLY A 101 -29.01 -9.47 -6.81
N THR A 102 -29.48 -9.54 -8.06
CA THR A 102 -30.66 -10.34 -8.41
C THR A 102 -30.43 -11.85 -8.36
N TYR A 103 -29.18 -12.31 -8.29
CA TYR A 103 -28.81 -13.72 -8.16
C TYR A 103 -28.47 -14.15 -6.73
N ILE A 104 -28.11 -13.22 -5.83
CA ILE A 104 -27.64 -13.54 -4.47
C ILE A 104 -28.67 -13.15 -3.38
N GLY A 105 -29.67 -12.32 -3.68
CA GLY A 105 -30.78 -12.07 -2.76
C GLY A 105 -31.74 -13.25 -2.66
N ASP A 106 -31.63 -14.03 -1.59
CA ASP A 106 -32.67 -14.88 -0.98
C ASP A 106 -33.77 -15.38 -1.93
N ARG A 107 -33.40 -16.13 -2.97
CA ARG A 107 -34.37 -17.12 -3.45
C ARG A 107 -34.48 -18.13 -2.32
N PRO A 108 -35.65 -18.31 -1.69
CA PRO A 108 -35.81 -19.35 -0.70
C PRO A 108 -35.35 -20.65 -1.37
N VAL A 109 -34.29 -21.24 -0.85
CA VAL A 109 -33.84 -22.57 -1.27
C VAL A 109 -35.08 -23.44 -1.17
N ALA A 110 -35.65 -23.80 -2.32
CA ALA A 110 -36.78 -24.70 -2.35
C ALA A 110 -36.29 -25.95 -1.63
N LYS A 111 -36.81 -26.18 -0.41
CA LYS A 111 -36.50 -27.39 0.34
C LYS A 111 -36.95 -28.53 -0.54
N VAL A 112 -36.00 -29.16 -1.22
CA VAL A 112 -36.22 -30.40 -1.95
C VAL A 112 -36.51 -31.42 -0.86
N SER A 113 -37.79 -31.61 -0.54
CA SER A 113 -38.21 -32.71 0.28
C SER A 113 -37.76 -33.99 -0.42
N LYS A 114 -37.17 -34.91 0.35
CA LYS A 114 -36.58 -36.18 -0.11
C LYS A 114 -37.55 -37.14 -0.81
N ASN A 115 -38.78 -36.70 -1.11
CA ASN A 115 -39.83 -37.49 -1.69
C ASN A 115 -40.00 -37.07 -3.16
N ILE A 116 -39.11 -37.58 -4.01
CA ILE A 116 -39.31 -37.57 -5.46
C ILE A 116 -40.51 -38.49 -5.72
N GLY A 117 -41.72 -37.95 -5.93
CA GLY A 117 -42.85 -38.80 -6.32
C GLY A 117 -44.27 -38.28 -6.24
N GLU A 118 -44.58 -37.16 -5.57
CA GLU A 118 -45.98 -36.67 -5.52
C GLU A 118 -46.10 -35.23 -6.01
N LEU A 119 -46.41 -35.09 -7.30
CA LEU A 119 -46.95 -33.85 -7.86
C LEU A 119 -48.37 -33.65 -7.30
N ARG A 120 -48.51 -32.97 -6.16
CA ARG A 120 -49.83 -32.50 -5.75
C ARG A 120 -50.23 -31.30 -6.61
N PRO A 121 -51.44 -31.29 -7.20
CA PRO A 121 -51.95 -30.13 -7.90
C PRO A 121 -52.06 -28.96 -6.93
N ARG A 122 -51.46 -27.82 -7.28
CA ARG A 122 -51.61 -26.57 -6.52
C ARG A 122 -53.08 -26.16 -6.57
N HIS A 123 -53.76 -26.22 -5.43
CA HIS A 123 -55.04 -25.52 -5.29
C HIS A 123 -54.79 -24.01 -5.36
N PRO A 124 -55.59 -23.26 -6.15
CA PRO A 124 -55.47 -21.81 -6.22
C PRO A 124 -55.77 -21.21 -4.85
N THR A 125 -54.78 -20.55 -4.27
CA THR A 125 -54.95 -19.77 -3.05
C THR A 125 -55.79 -18.55 -3.39
N VAL A 126 -57.06 -18.56 -2.96
CA VAL A 126 -57.94 -17.39 -3.02
C VAL A 126 -57.41 -16.38 -2.00
N VAL A 127 -56.80 -15.31 -2.50
CA VAL A 127 -56.40 -14.16 -1.69
C VAL A 127 -57.67 -13.36 -1.36
N PRO A 128 -58.02 -13.15 -0.08
CA PRO A 128 -59.16 -12.32 0.27
C PRO A 128 -58.89 -10.85 -0.11
N PRO A 129 -59.90 -10.11 -0.60
CA PRO A 129 -59.75 -8.70 -0.95
C PRO A 129 -59.47 -7.86 0.31
N PRO A 130 -58.67 -6.78 0.18
CA PRO A 130 -58.39 -5.87 1.29
C PRO A 130 -59.67 -5.16 1.77
N PRO A 131 -59.76 -4.86 3.07
CA PRO A 131 -60.90 -4.14 3.63
C PRO A 131 -60.99 -2.72 3.04
N HIS A 132 -62.17 -2.35 2.58
CA HIS A 132 -62.51 -0.98 2.20
C HIS A 132 -62.71 -0.16 3.47
N ASP A 133 -61.78 0.73 3.77
CA ASP A 133 -61.98 1.79 4.77
C ASP A 133 -62.77 2.94 4.13
N ASP A 134 -64.09 2.91 4.31
CA ASP A 134 -64.97 4.05 4.09
C ASP A 134 -64.71 5.09 5.19
N SER A 135 -63.79 6.03 4.94
CA SER A 135 -63.74 7.30 5.68
C SER A 135 -63.77 8.48 4.73
N SER A 136 -65.00 8.93 4.51
CA SER A 136 -65.35 10.22 3.94
C SER A 136 -65.01 11.36 4.91
N VAL A 137 -64.11 12.27 4.55
CA VAL A 137 -64.18 13.68 5.01
C VAL A 137 -63.71 14.62 3.90
N THR A 138 -64.66 15.43 3.44
CA THR A 138 -64.51 16.60 2.58
C THR A 138 -63.87 17.78 3.31
N TYR A 139 -62.94 18.52 2.68
CA TYR A 139 -62.95 19.99 2.77
C TYR A 139 -62.11 20.66 1.66
N TYR A 140 -62.71 21.66 1.01
CA TYR A 140 -62.11 22.56 0.03
C TYR A 140 -61.15 23.57 0.69
N GLY A 141 -60.14 24.05 -0.05
CA GLY A 141 -59.46 25.32 0.24
C GLY A 141 -57.99 25.32 -0.17
N ARG A 142 -57.61 25.85 -1.35
CA ARG A 142 -57.38 27.27 -1.67
C ARG A 142 -56.00 27.78 -1.24
N ASP A 143 -55.19 28.07 -2.26
CA ASP A 143 -54.11 29.05 -2.37
C ASP A 143 -53.25 29.39 -1.15
N ARG A 144 -51.95 29.09 -1.25
CA ARG A 144 -50.92 30.10 -0.92
C ARG A 144 -49.58 29.81 -1.59
N LEU A 145 -49.13 30.79 -2.36
CA LEU A 145 -47.72 31.12 -2.59
C LEU A 145 -46.89 30.82 -1.34
N GLU A 146 -45.70 30.25 -1.52
CA GLU A 146 -44.48 31.00 -1.25
C GLU A 146 -43.26 30.32 -1.88
N ARG A 147 -42.47 31.16 -2.56
CA ARG A 147 -41.15 30.87 -3.07
C ARG A 147 -40.26 30.48 -1.90
N SER A 148 -39.74 29.26 -1.87
CA SER A 148 -38.53 28.95 -1.12
C SER A 148 -37.37 28.93 -2.09
N GLU A 149 -36.80 30.11 -2.31
CA GLU A 149 -35.41 30.26 -2.72
C GLU A 149 -34.55 29.60 -1.64
N ALA A 150 -34.09 28.37 -1.90
CA ALA A 150 -33.03 27.78 -1.11
C ALA A 150 -31.69 28.35 -1.60
N PRO A 151 -30.85 28.91 -0.70
CA PRO A 151 -29.61 29.55 -1.06
C PRO A 151 -28.55 28.48 -1.31
N TRP A 152 -28.22 28.23 -2.58
CA TRP A 152 -26.98 27.53 -2.90
C TRP A 152 -25.83 28.44 -2.49
N GLY A 153 -25.20 28.05 -1.38
CA GLY A 153 -24.05 28.73 -0.79
C GLY A 153 -22.96 28.97 -1.82
N ILE A 154 -22.51 30.21 -1.83
CA ILE A 154 -21.30 30.69 -2.48
C ILE A 154 -20.13 29.85 -1.94
N LEU A 155 -19.56 28.99 -2.77
CA LEU A 155 -18.26 28.38 -2.48
C LEU A 155 -17.18 29.48 -2.53
N PRO A 156 -16.30 29.61 -1.52
CA PRO A 156 -15.22 30.55 -1.56
C PRO A 156 -14.22 30.17 -2.65
N ARG A 157 -14.05 31.13 -3.58
CA ARG A 157 -13.04 31.16 -4.63
C ARG A 157 -11.67 31.28 -3.95
N TYR A 158 -10.95 30.17 -3.79
CA TYR A 158 -9.55 30.21 -3.37
C TYR A 158 -8.73 30.89 -4.47
N GLN A 159 -8.31 32.12 -4.20
CA GLN A 159 -7.28 32.80 -4.96
C GLN A 159 -5.94 32.16 -4.60
N ILE A 160 -5.29 31.53 -5.59
CA ILE A 160 -3.89 31.15 -5.52
C ILE A 160 -3.10 32.44 -5.69
N SER A 161 -2.66 33.01 -4.57
CA SER A 161 -1.69 34.10 -4.57
C SER A 161 -0.28 33.51 -4.70
N ASP A 162 0.32 33.74 -5.87
CA ASP A 162 1.76 33.64 -6.09
C ASP A 162 2.48 34.62 -5.15
N ALA A 163 3.01 34.11 -4.04
CA ALA A 163 3.90 34.85 -3.16
C ALA A 163 5.26 34.14 -3.13
N GLY A 164 6.22 34.75 -3.83
CA GLY A 164 7.61 34.34 -3.87
C GLY A 164 8.24 34.27 -2.48
N ASN A 165 9.14 33.31 -2.33
CA ASN A 165 9.88 33.07 -1.11
C ASN A 165 11.35 33.47 -1.31
N PRO A 166 11.78 34.68 -0.90
CA PRO A 166 13.19 35.02 -0.85
C PRO A 166 13.80 34.57 0.48
N GLY A 167 14.90 33.83 0.38
CA GLY A 167 16.05 33.84 1.30
C GLY A 167 15.78 33.70 2.81
N ARG A 168 16.07 32.51 3.36
CA ARG A 168 16.36 32.36 4.80
C ARG A 168 17.71 31.68 5.00
N THR A 169 18.70 32.52 5.29
CA THR A 169 19.99 32.19 5.88
C THR A 169 19.82 31.71 7.32
N CYS A 170 20.36 30.53 7.64
CA CYS A 170 20.41 30.00 8.99
C CYS A 170 21.62 30.59 9.73
N ILE A 171 21.36 31.43 10.73
CA ILE A 171 22.33 31.85 11.74
C ILE A 171 22.26 30.80 12.87
N VAL A 172 23.29 29.95 12.99
CA VAL A 172 23.44 29.01 14.10
C VAL A 172 24.23 29.70 15.21
N LYS A 173 23.60 29.81 16.39
CA LYS A 173 24.22 30.32 17.63
C LYS A 173 25.02 29.21 18.32
N LYS A 174 26.18 29.64 18.85
CA LYS A 174 27.16 28.92 19.66
C LYS A 174 26.59 28.32 20.96
N GLU A 175 27.03 27.08 21.20
CA GLU A 175 27.65 26.48 22.40
C GLU A 175 27.37 27.06 23.80
N THR A 176 27.02 26.15 24.72
CA THR A 176 27.47 26.23 26.11
C THR A 176 28.01 24.86 26.54
N GLU A 177 29.28 24.87 26.95
CA GLU A 177 30.09 23.77 27.45
C GLU A 177 29.58 23.20 28.79
N ARG A 178 29.82 21.91 29.06
CA ARG A 178 30.44 21.46 30.32
C ARG A 178 30.98 20.02 30.26
N SER A 179 32.25 19.97 30.61
CA SER A 179 33.20 18.86 30.78
C SER A 179 32.81 17.82 31.84
N THR A 180 33.10 16.53 31.60
CA THR A 180 33.98 15.70 32.45
C THR A 180 34.46 14.42 31.73
N LYS A 181 35.77 14.14 31.85
CA LYS A 181 36.55 12.87 31.73
C LYS A 181 35.74 11.62 32.09
N SER A 182 35.92 10.40 31.57
CA SER A 182 37.02 9.70 30.87
C SER A 182 36.51 8.26 30.60
N SER A 183 36.85 7.63 29.47
CA SER A 183 37.23 6.20 29.34
C SER A 183 37.05 5.73 27.88
N SER A 184 37.93 4.81 27.50
CA SER A 184 38.27 4.34 26.16
C SER A 184 37.14 3.75 25.30
N ARG A 185 37.37 3.83 23.97
CA ARG A 185 37.05 2.84 22.92
C ARG A 185 35.83 3.15 22.03
N SER A 186 36.17 3.62 20.82
CA SER A 186 35.44 3.56 19.54
C SER A 186 34.02 4.11 19.49
N GLN A 187 33.91 5.41 19.20
CA GLN A 187 32.72 6.02 18.61
C GLN A 187 33.13 7.09 17.59
N SER A 188 32.98 6.78 16.32
CA SER A 188 32.92 7.75 15.23
C SER A 188 31.48 8.28 15.12
N GLY A 189 31.25 9.52 15.52
CA GLY A 189 30.25 10.39 14.91
C GLY A 189 30.87 11.07 13.67
N GLY A 190 30.15 11.65 12.72
CA GLY A 190 28.71 11.86 12.54
C GLY A 190 28.44 12.13 11.05
N ALA A 191 27.20 11.92 10.60
CA ALA A 191 26.19 12.98 10.42
C ALA A 191 26.15 13.57 9.00
N VAL A 192 25.69 12.76 8.04
CA VAL A 192 24.95 13.23 6.85
C VAL A 192 23.86 12.21 6.57
N GLN A 193 22.65 12.45 7.07
CA GLN A 193 21.38 11.92 6.53
C GLN A 193 20.23 12.41 7.41
N GLN A 194 19.76 13.62 7.14
CA GLN A 194 18.40 14.03 7.48
C GLN A 194 17.89 14.86 6.31
N ALA A 195 17.14 14.21 5.42
CA ALA A 195 15.97 14.76 4.73
C ALA A 195 15.40 13.81 3.64
N ILE A 196 15.20 12.52 3.91
CA ILE A 196 14.08 11.77 3.30
C ILE A 196 13.54 10.77 4.35
N SER A 197 12.87 11.28 5.37
CA SER A 197 11.84 10.52 6.09
C SER A 197 10.50 11.16 5.74
N LYS A 198 9.98 10.80 4.57
CA LYS A 198 8.57 11.04 4.23
C LYS A 198 7.84 9.72 4.40
N GLN A 199 7.07 9.67 5.48
CA GLN A 199 5.92 8.81 5.78
C GLN A 199 5.71 7.61 4.84
N CYS A 200 6.14 6.43 5.28
CA CYS A 200 5.48 5.17 4.96
C CYS A 200 4.55 4.82 6.13
N GLU A 201 3.45 5.55 6.27
CA GLU A 201 2.31 5.08 7.06
C GLU A 201 1.40 4.29 6.10
N VAL A 202 1.71 3.01 5.92
CA VAL A 202 0.83 2.06 5.22
C VAL A 202 0.06 1.33 6.30
N GLU A 203 -1.07 1.90 6.72
CA GLU A 203 -2.10 1.20 7.50
C GLU A 203 -3.02 0.45 6.53
N SER A 204 -2.57 -0.72 6.09
CA SER A 204 -3.44 -1.76 5.53
C SER A 204 -2.74 -3.10 5.72
N ASP A 205 -3.22 -3.90 6.68
CA ASP A 205 -2.66 -5.21 7.07
C ASP A 205 -2.85 -6.31 6.02
N ASP A 206 -3.50 -6.01 4.90
CA ASP A 206 -3.74 -6.95 3.81
C ASP A 206 -3.20 -6.37 2.48
N GLU A 207 -2.36 -7.16 1.79
CA GLU A 207 -2.09 -7.13 0.32
C GLU A 207 -0.76 -6.67 -0.29
N VAL A 208 0.32 -6.34 0.42
CA VAL A 208 1.61 -6.22 -0.29
C VAL A 208 2.77 -6.86 0.49
N GLU A 209 2.98 -8.15 0.27
CA GLU A 209 4.20 -8.87 0.67
C GLU A 209 5.43 -8.48 -0.20
N GLU A 210 5.26 -7.61 -1.19
CA GLU A 210 6.36 -7.14 -2.04
C GLU A 210 7.34 -6.26 -1.23
N GLY A 211 8.59 -6.70 -1.14
CA GLY A 211 9.68 -5.93 -0.52
C GLY A 211 10.11 -6.40 0.86
N VAL A 212 9.57 -7.51 1.39
CA VAL A 212 10.09 -8.14 2.62
C VAL A 212 11.40 -8.87 2.29
N LEU A 213 12.52 -8.44 2.87
CA LEU A 213 13.82 -9.11 2.76
C LEU A 213 13.93 -10.31 3.69
N VAL A 214 13.52 -10.14 4.95
CA VAL A 214 13.67 -11.15 6.01
C VAL A 214 12.38 -11.21 6.82
N SER A 215 11.89 -12.43 7.06
CA SER A 215 10.74 -12.72 7.90
C SER A 215 11.11 -13.76 8.96
N ILE A 216 11.02 -13.38 10.23
CA ILE A 216 11.44 -14.21 11.37
C ILE A 216 10.26 -14.35 12.34
N PRO A 217 9.71 -15.56 12.54
CA PRO A 217 8.79 -15.82 13.63
C PRO A 217 9.56 -15.76 14.95
N LEU A 218 9.14 -14.88 15.86
CA LEU A 218 9.71 -14.73 17.19
C LEU A 218 8.68 -15.16 18.23
N ARG A 219 9.11 -16.02 19.15
CA ARG A 219 8.28 -16.42 20.29
C ARG A 219 8.44 -15.40 21.42
N LEU A 220 7.36 -14.73 21.76
CA LEU A 220 7.27 -13.75 22.84
C LEU A 220 7.10 -14.46 24.20
N ASN A 221 7.44 -13.76 25.29
CA ASN A 221 7.33 -14.29 26.66
C ASN A 221 5.89 -14.64 27.08
N ASN A 222 4.88 -14.08 26.41
CA ASN A 222 3.48 -14.41 26.61
C ASN A 222 3.05 -15.72 25.91
N GLY A 223 3.99 -16.41 25.25
CA GLY A 223 3.73 -17.61 24.46
C GLY A 223 3.18 -17.34 23.05
N GLY A 224 2.92 -16.07 22.70
CA GLY A 224 2.54 -15.65 21.37
C GLY A 224 3.71 -15.74 20.39
N ILE A 225 3.40 -15.97 19.12
CA ILE A 225 4.37 -15.90 18.03
C ILE A 225 3.98 -14.68 17.20
N ASP A 226 4.90 -13.72 17.07
CA ASP A 226 4.75 -12.61 16.14
C ASP A 226 5.91 -12.60 15.14
N THR A 227 5.68 -12.05 13.96
CA THR A 227 6.65 -12.10 12.86
C THR A 227 7.39 -10.77 12.76
N LEU A 228 8.70 -10.80 13.00
CA LEU A 228 9.60 -9.68 12.72
C LEU A 228 9.87 -9.64 11.22
N ARG A 229 9.47 -8.55 10.57
CA ARG A 229 9.67 -8.32 9.13
C ARG A 229 10.66 -7.18 8.91
N LEU A 230 11.66 -7.42 8.08
CA LEU A 230 12.62 -6.43 7.58
C LEU A 230 12.33 -6.17 6.10
N PHE A 231 12.14 -4.90 5.74
CA PHE A 231 11.91 -4.48 4.35
C PHE A 231 13.20 -4.00 3.68
N ALA A 232 13.26 -4.08 2.34
CA ALA A 232 14.45 -3.70 1.55
C ALA A 232 14.96 -2.27 1.77
N CYS A 233 14.07 -1.35 2.14
CA CYS A 233 14.39 0.06 2.33
C CYS A 233 14.53 0.45 3.82
N GLU A 234 14.38 -0.49 4.75
CA GLU A 234 14.34 -0.22 6.18
C GLU A 234 15.63 -0.64 6.87
N ALA A 235 16.20 0.21 7.72
CA ALA A 235 17.37 -0.15 8.51
C ALA A 235 16.99 -1.19 9.59
N PRO A 236 17.86 -2.17 9.91
CA PRO A 236 17.54 -3.24 10.88
C PRO A 236 17.21 -2.68 12.28
N LYS A 237 17.79 -1.54 12.65
CA LYS A 237 17.49 -0.82 13.90
C LYS A 237 16.05 -0.29 13.95
N ASP A 238 15.55 0.21 12.83
CA ASP A 238 14.20 0.77 12.74
C ASP A 238 13.16 -0.35 12.71
N ALA A 239 13.43 -1.43 11.97
CA ALA A 239 12.57 -2.62 11.96
C ALA A 239 12.45 -3.24 13.37
N ALA A 240 13.58 -3.39 14.08
CA ALA A 240 13.59 -3.88 15.47
C ALA A 240 12.81 -2.95 16.41
N LYS A 241 12.99 -1.62 16.28
CA LYS A 241 12.26 -0.64 17.08
C LYS A 241 10.75 -0.69 16.81
N ARG A 242 10.32 -0.78 15.55
CA ARG A 242 8.92 -0.93 15.16
C ARG A 242 8.30 -2.19 15.77
N PHE A 243 9.02 -3.31 15.73
CA PHE A 243 8.57 -4.56 16.33
C PHE A 243 8.45 -4.47 17.86
N CYS A 244 9.44 -3.88 18.53
CA CYS A 244 9.37 -3.66 19.97
C CYS A 244 8.19 -2.75 20.37
N GLN A 245 7.93 -1.71 19.59
CA GLN A 245 6.78 -0.82 19.80
C GLN A 245 5.44 -1.55 19.60
N LYS A 246 5.30 -2.34 18.53
CA LYS A 246 4.09 -3.12 18.23
C LYS A 246 3.75 -4.12 19.34
N ASN A 247 4.77 -4.79 19.89
CA ASN A 247 4.60 -5.83 20.91
C ASN A 247 4.77 -5.33 22.35
N THR A 248 4.88 -4.01 22.57
CA THR A 248 5.08 -3.41 23.90
C THR A 248 6.31 -3.97 24.66
N LEU A 249 7.39 -4.27 23.92
CA LEU A 249 8.62 -4.83 24.46
C LEU A 249 9.58 -3.75 24.98
N GLU A 250 10.49 -4.13 25.87
CA GLU A 250 11.49 -3.21 26.40
C GLU A 250 12.47 -2.73 25.31
N ASN A 251 12.81 -1.43 25.35
CA ASN A 251 13.79 -0.83 24.42
C ASN A 251 15.20 -1.44 24.50
N ARG A 252 15.49 -2.23 25.54
CA ARG A 252 16.77 -2.95 25.69
C ARG A 252 16.95 -4.02 24.60
N LEU A 253 15.85 -4.58 24.09
CA LEU A 253 15.83 -5.62 23.06
C LEU A 253 16.11 -5.10 21.65
N VAL A 254 16.04 -3.78 21.43
CA VAL A 254 16.24 -3.21 20.09
C VAL A 254 17.65 -3.48 19.56
N LYS A 255 18.67 -3.43 20.42
CA LYS A 255 20.06 -3.69 20.03
C LYS A 255 20.31 -5.16 19.62
N PRO A 256 19.99 -6.17 20.45
CA PRO A 256 20.20 -7.57 20.06
C PRO A 256 19.38 -7.97 18.84
N LEU A 257 18.13 -7.50 18.72
CA LEU A 257 17.31 -7.77 17.53
C LEU A 257 17.90 -7.14 16.26
N ALA A 258 18.41 -5.91 16.35
CA ALA A 258 19.06 -5.26 15.20
C ALA A 258 20.35 -5.98 14.79
N ALA A 259 21.18 -6.39 15.75
CA ALA A 259 22.41 -7.15 15.47
C ALA A 259 22.10 -8.50 14.82
N ARG A 260 21.03 -9.18 15.26
CA ARG A 260 20.59 -10.44 14.68
C ARG A 260 20.05 -10.29 13.26
N LEU A 261 19.31 -9.21 12.99
CA LEU A 261 18.84 -8.89 11.63
C LEU A 261 20.02 -8.62 10.70
N GLU A 262 21.03 -7.87 11.16
CA GLU A 262 22.25 -7.58 10.41
C GLU A 262 23.06 -8.86 10.12
N GLU A 263 23.21 -9.75 11.11
CA GLU A 263 23.84 -11.06 10.91
C GLU A 263 23.09 -11.94 9.90
N LEU A 264 21.75 -11.90 9.91
CA LEU A 264 20.94 -12.66 8.95
C LEU A 264 21.01 -12.07 7.54
N GLU A 265 21.11 -10.75 7.42
CA GLU A 265 21.33 -10.06 6.15
C GLU A 265 22.72 -10.39 5.58
N ASP A 266 23.76 -10.36 6.41
CA ASP A 266 25.14 -10.68 6.00
C ASP A 266 25.30 -12.16 5.59
N ASN A 267 24.60 -13.07 6.26
CA ASN A 267 24.62 -14.51 5.95
C ASN A 267 23.69 -14.92 4.81
N ALA A 268 22.81 -14.03 4.34
CA ALA A 268 21.85 -14.31 3.29
C ALA A 268 22.54 -14.55 1.94
N THR A 269 22.55 -15.79 1.46
CA THR A 269 23.01 -16.08 0.08
C THR A 269 21.93 -15.74 -0.96
N THR A 270 20.66 -15.84 -0.57
CA THR A 270 19.48 -15.60 -1.43
C THR A 270 18.39 -14.87 -0.65
N LEU A 271 17.77 -13.86 -1.27
CA LEU A 271 16.67 -13.07 -0.74
C LEU A 271 15.41 -13.33 -1.59
N PRO A 272 14.19 -13.42 -1.00
CA PRO A 272 13.84 -13.21 0.41
C PRO A 272 14.11 -14.42 1.32
N LEU A 273 14.41 -14.14 2.60
CA LEU A 273 14.68 -15.12 3.65
C LEU A 273 13.47 -15.33 4.54
N HIS A 274 12.90 -16.53 4.48
CA HIS A 274 11.82 -16.97 5.36
C HIS A 274 12.35 -18.00 6.35
N LEU A 275 12.55 -17.60 7.61
CA LEU A 275 12.87 -18.55 8.67
C LEU A 275 11.57 -19.22 9.11
N ILE A 276 11.54 -20.54 9.02
CA ILE A 276 10.34 -21.34 9.36
C ILE A 276 10.30 -21.61 10.87
N GLU A 277 11.46 -21.73 11.50
CA GLU A 277 11.55 -22.09 12.91
C GLU A 277 11.44 -20.85 13.81
N PRO A 278 10.50 -20.85 14.78
CA PRO A 278 10.36 -19.75 15.72
C PRO A 278 11.61 -19.66 16.60
N GLN A 279 12.23 -18.49 16.64
CA GLN A 279 13.33 -18.23 17.56
C GLN A 279 12.78 -17.74 18.90
N ASP A 280 13.28 -18.33 19.99
CA ASP A 280 12.93 -17.89 21.34
C ASP A 280 13.67 -16.59 21.67
N LEU A 281 12.92 -15.52 21.94
CA LEU A 281 13.48 -14.22 22.32
C LEU A 281 14.32 -14.29 23.60
N ALA A 282 14.05 -15.27 24.46
CA ALA A 282 14.78 -15.49 25.69
C ALA A 282 16.26 -15.85 25.43
N GLY A 283 16.54 -16.67 24.41
CA GLY A 283 17.91 -17.06 24.08
C GLY A 283 18.76 -15.90 23.56
N LEU A 284 18.12 -14.89 22.96
CA LEU A 284 18.80 -13.68 22.46
C LEU A 284 19.26 -12.73 23.58
N LEU A 285 18.71 -12.88 24.80
CA LEU A 285 19.05 -12.04 25.95
C LEU A 285 20.25 -12.59 26.74
N ASP A 286 20.52 -13.88 26.68
CA ASP A 286 21.53 -14.54 27.52
C ASP A 286 22.98 -14.28 27.04
N ASP A 287 23.15 -13.80 25.80
CA ASP A 287 24.47 -13.53 25.19
C ASP A 287 25.00 -12.09 25.42
N HIS A 288 24.32 -11.26 26.24
CA HIS A 288 24.70 -9.86 26.51
C HIS A 288 24.55 -9.45 27.98
#